data_AF-A0A7Y2XSN1-F1
#
_entry.id   AF-A0A7Y2XSN1-F1
#
_cell.length_a   1.000
_cell.length_b   1.000
_cell.length_c   1.000
_cell.angle_alpha   90.00
_cell.angle_beta   90.00
_cell.angle_gamma   90.00
#
_symmetry.space_group_name_H-M   'P 1'
#
loop_
_entity.id
_entity.type
_entity.pdbx_description
1 polymer ?
#
loop_
_entity_poly.entity_id
_entity_poly.type
_entity_poly.pdbx_seq_one_letter_code
_entity_poly.pdbx_strand_id
1 'polypeptide(L)'
;MIQILCGDAGHKARCTALSGANGGASVAMASGPAFDKKVMRIDTLTFWGHGDSSTFCGLTARDFVKKVKEWKKWNPTINTVEIITCNSRHGTELSQRVNGEIEKSWVKSYTDQVKRDLQKKKLTVKALPMGMGIGSANRWSILKYSGTTNTWLYITADGAKDTDAMWPGVYKVEEHPTFVTSKSYVTAGTAVKAADKLRQYTIDFGTVGQLRDALVVLA
;
A
#
# COMPACT_ATOMS: atom_id res chain seq x y z
N MET A 1 1.16 19.17 -8.00
CA MET A 1 2.32 18.25 -8.02
C MET A 1 2.19 17.17 -6.94
N ILE A 2 2.98 16.10 -7.06
CA ILE A 2 2.97 14.96 -6.13
C ILE A 2 4.30 14.93 -5.37
N GLN A 3 4.23 14.77 -4.05
CA GLN A 3 5.40 14.46 -3.24
C GLN A 3 5.32 12.99 -2.82
N ILE A 4 6.25 12.18 -3.30
CA ILE A 4 6.39 10.76 -2.96
C ILE A 4 7.34 10.63 -1.76
N LEU A 5 6.91 9.90 -0.74
CA LEU A 5 7.60 9.72 0.53
C LEU A 5 7.89 8.23 0.75
N CYS A 6 9.17 7.86 0.71
CA CYS A 6 9.62 6.48 0.89
C CYS A 6 9.74 6.12 2.36
N GLY A 7 9.19 4.97 2.75
CA GLY A 7 9.29 4.50 4.13
C GLY A 7 10.73 4.23 4.59
N ASP A 8 11.55 3.70 3.70
CA ASP A 8 12.94 3.30 3.98
C ASP A 8 13.78 3.27 2.68
N ALA A 9 15.07 2.95 2.81
CA ALA A 9 15.99 2.87 1.69
C ALA A 9 15.64 1.77 0.68
N GLY A 10 15.06 0.66 1.15
CA GLY A 10 14.59 -0.45 0.30
C GLY A 10 13.43 -0.06 -0.61
N HIS A 11 12.69 0.99 -0.26
CA HIS A 11 11.61 1.55 -1.07
C HIS A 11 12.07 2.62 -2.07
N LYS A 12 13.32 3.12 -1.98
CA LYS A 12 13.79 4.23 -2.82
C LYS A 12 13.63 3.96 -4.31
N ALA A 13 14.01 2.76 -4.77
CA ALA A 13 13.87 2.38 -6.18
C ALA A 13 12.41 2.43 -6.66
N ARG A 14 11.46 1.97 -5.84
CA ARG A 14 10.01 1.97 -6.13
C ARG A 14 9.48 3.40 -6.22
N CYS A 15 9.83 4.24 -5.24
CA CYS A 15 9.44 5.65 -5.25
C CYS A 15 10.02 6.40 -6.46
N THR A 16 11.29 6.14 -6.80
CA THR A 16 11.94 6.76 -7.96
C THR A 16 11.26 6.34 -9.26
N ALA A 17 10.94 5.05 -9.42
CA ALA A 17 10.17 4.58 -10.57
C ALA A 17 8.78 5.25 -10.63
N LEU A 18 8.08 5.36 -9.49
CA LEU A 18 6.79 6.03 -9.42
C LEU A 18 6.88 7.51 -9.77
N SER A 19 7.93 8.19 -9.31
CA SER A 19 8.19 9.59 -9.65
C SER A 19 8.48 9.76 -11.13
N GLY A 20 9.27 8.86 -11.72
CA GLY A 20 9.56 8.87 -13.17
C GLY A 20 8.31 8.68 -14.02
N ALA A 21 7.33 7.92 -13.52
CA ALA A 21 6.05 7.73 -14.19
C ALA A 21 5.03 8.86 -13.95
N ASN A 22 5.32 9.82 -13.06
CA ASN A 22 4.43 10.92 -12.70
C ASN A 22 5.15 12.27 -12.90
N GLY A 23 4.95 12.90 -14.07
CA GLY A 23 5.60 14.16 -14.43
C GLY A 23 5.49 15.23 -13.34
N GLY A 24 6.62 15.83 -12.95
CA GLY A 24 6.70 16.85 -11.90
C GLY A 24 6.56 16.32 -10.47
N ALA A 25 6.54 15.01 -10.25
CA ALA A 25 6.64 14.44 -8.91
C ALA A 25 8.07 14.59 -8.34
N SER A 26 8.17 14.71 -7.02
CA SER A 26 9.44 14.66 -6.29
C SER A 26 9.46 13.52 -5.28
N VAL A 27 10.67 13.02 -4.96
CA VAL A 27 10.88 11.93 -4.00
C VAL A 27 11.62 12.43 -2.77
N ALA A 28 11.21 11.97 -1.59
CA ALA A 28 11.93 12.16 -0.33
C ALA A 28 11.69 10.97 0.60
N MET A 29 12.40 10.93 1.73
CA MET A 29 12.17 9.94 2.78
C MET A 29 11.00 10.39 3.68
N ALA A 30 10.16 9.46 4.11
CA ALA A 30 9.03 9.73 5.01
C ALA A 30 9.50 10.23 6.40
N SER A 31 10.69 9.80 6.83
CA SER A 31 11.35 10.25 8.06
C SER A 31 11.93 11.67 7.97
N GLY A 32 12.14 12.19 6.75
CA GLY A 32 12.69 13.53 6.53
C GLY A 32 11.70 14.63 6.90
N PRO A 33 12.16 15.88 7.14
CA PRO A 33 11.28 17.01 7.47
C PRO A 33 10.32 17.36 6.32
N ALA A 34 9.21 18.02 6.62
CA ALA A 34 8.40 18.61 5.55
C ALA A 34 9.18 19.73 4.86
N PHE A 35 9.11 19.80 3.53
CA PHE A 35 9.75 20.90 2.81
C PHE A 35 8.88 22.16 2.87
N ASP A 36 9.49 23.28 3.24
CA ASP A 36 8.88 24.60 3.06
C ASP A 36 9.03 25.05 1.59
N LYS A 37 8.29 24.38 0.70
CA LYS A 37 8.24 24.76 -0.72
C LYS A 37 7.02 25.63 -0.96
N LYS A 38 6.96 26.84 -0.37
CA LYS A 38 5.94 27.86 -0.74
C LYS A 38 5.80 28.07 -2.25
N VAL A 39 6.84 27.72 -3.02
CA VAL A 39 6.93 27.84 -4.47
C VAL A 39 6.35 26.63 -5.23
N MET A 40 6.30 25.43 -4.62
CA MET A 40 5.80 24.23 -5.31
C MET A 40 4.41 23.85 -4.81
N ARG A 41 3.40 24.04 -5.65
CA ARG A 41 2.02 23.60 -5.42
C ARG A 41 1.94 22.07 -5.37
N ILE A 42 2.20 21.50 -4.19
CA ILE A 42 1.99 20.07 -3.90
C ILE A 42 0.52 19.87 -3.56
N ASP A 43 -0.15 18.99 -4.30
CA ASP A 43 -1.58 18.68 -4.12
C ASP A 43 -1.80 17.30 -3.49
N THR A 44 -0.82 16.40 -3.67
CA THR A 44 -0.85 15.01 -3.21
C THR A 44 0.42 14.62 -2.46
N LEU A 45 0.26 14.00 -1.29
CA LEU A 45 1.32 13.23 -0.63
C LEU A 45 1.11 11.75 -0.91
N THR A 46 2.11 11.07 -1.46
CA THR A 46 2.06 9.63 -1.73
C THR A 46 3.11 8.94 -0.88
N PHE A 47 2.70 8.13 0.08
CA PHE A 47 3.60 7.34 0.90
C PHE A 47 3.71 5.93 0.34
N TRP A 48 4.93 5.42 0.19
CA TRP A 48 5.18 4.03 -0.18
C TRP A 48 6.22 3.41 0.74
N GLY A 49 5.81 2.42 1.51
CA GLY A 49 6.67 1.72 2.46
C GLY A 49 6.08 0.40 2.93
N HIS A 50 6.77 -0.23 3.88
CA HIS A 50 6.21 -1.33 4.66
C HIS A 50 5.12 -0.83 5.61
N GLY A 51 4.17 -1.70 5.91
CA GLY A 51 3.13 -1.42 6.89
C GLY A 51 2.33 -2.66 7.25
N ASP A 52 1.73 -2.59 8.43
CA ASP A 52 0.82 -3.55 9.01
C ASP A 52 -0.33 -2.79 9.70
N SER A 53 -1.05 -3.43 10.62
CA SER A 53 -2.13 -2.77 11.38
C SER A 53 -1.64 -1.72 12.39
N SER A 54 -0.36 -1.71 12.76
CA SER A 54 0.21 -0.88 13.83
C SER A 54 1.08 0.26 13.31
N THR A 55 1.86 0.01 12.26
CA THR A 55 2.82 0.97 11.70
C THR A 55 2.77 1.01 10.18
N PHE A 56 3.16 2.14 9.60
CA PHE A 56 3.35 2.32 8.16
C PHE A 56 4.47 3.32 7.92
N CYS A 57 5.42 2.97 7.03
CA CYS A 57 6.64 3.75 6.82
C CYS A 57 7.42 4.00 8.14
N GLY A 58 7.37 3.05 9.08
CA GLY A 58 7.96 3.20 10.41
C GLY A 58 7.22 4.18 11.34
N LEU A 59 6.04 4.67 10.95
CA LEU A 59 5.25 5.63 11.72
C LEU A 59 4.01 4.96 12.32
N THR A 60 3.75 5.23 13.60
CA THR A 60 2.45 4.94 14.20
C THR A 60 1.35 5.75 13.50
N ALA A 61 0.08 5.35 13.65
CA ALA A 61 -1.04 6.13 13.10
C ALA A 61 -1.03 7.60 13.57
N ARG A 62 -0.68 7.84 14.84
CA ARG A 62 -0.58 9.19 15.42
C ARG A 62 0.53 10.00 14.76
N ASP A 63 1.71 9.41 14.62
CA ASP A 63 2.87 10.10 14.05
C ASP A 63 2.69 10.37 12.55
N PHE A 64 2.06 9.44 11.83
CA PHE A 64 1.69 9.65 10.44
C PHE A 64 0.72 10.82 10.26
N VAL A 65 -0.34 10.89 11.07
CA VAL A 65 -1.28 12.04 11.05
C VAL A 65 -0.56 13.34 11.40
N LYS A 66 0.36 13.33 12.38
CA LYS A 66 1.20 14.50 12.70
C LYS A 66 2.06 14.90 11.51
N LYS A 67 2.66 13.95 10.81
CA LYS A 67 3.48 14.18 9.63
C LYS A 67 2.70 14.79 8.48
N VAL A 68 1.52 14.27 8.18
CA VAL A 68 0.64 14.83 7.15
C VAL A 68 0.20 16.26 7.51
N LYS A 69 -0.10 16.53 8.79
CA LYS A 69 -0.44 17.88 9.27
C LYS A 69 0.72 18.85 9.10
N GLU A 70 1.95 18.42 9.39
CA GLU A 70 3.17 19.21 9.16
C GLU A 70 3.29 19.58 7.68
N TRP A 71 3.17 18.61 6.77
CA TRP A 71 3.22 18.86 5.33
C TRP A 71 2.12 19.80 4.85
N LYS A 72 0.86 19.59 5.28
CA LYS A 72 -0.28 20.44 4.91
C LYS A 72 -0.14 21.86 5.44
N LYS A 73 0.50 22.07 6.60
CA LYS A 73 0.79 23.41 7.14
C LYS A 73 1.67 24.22 6.19
N TRP A 74 2.70 23.60 5.63
CA TRP A 74 3.64 24.25 4.71
C TRP A 74 3.14 24.27 3.26
N ASN A 75 2.25 23.35 2.90
CA ASN A 75 1.72 23.18 1.55
C ASN A 75 0.17 23.07 1.63
N PRO A 76 -0.54 24.20 1.78
CA PRO A 76 -1.98 24.21 2.05
C PRO A 76 -2.83 23.66 0.91
N THR A 77 -2.27 23.56 -0.31
CA THR A 77 -2.90 22.97 -1.49
C THR A 77 -3.04 21.45 -1.43
N ILE A 78 -2.35 20.78 -0.49
CA ILE A 78 -2.47 19.34 -0.28
C ILE A 78 -3.91 19.00 0.09
N ASN A 79 -4.55 18.23 -0.78
CA ASN A 79 -5.92 17.74 -0.63
C ASN A 79 -6.00 16.21 -0.66
N THR A 80 -4.93 15.51 -1.07
CA THR A 80 -4.92 14.05 -1.21
C THR A 80 -3.74 13.42 -0.47
N VAL A 81 -3.99 12.30 0.21
CA VAL A 81 -2.99 11.41 0.79
C VAL A 81 -3.18 10.02 0.21
N GLU A 82 -2.13 9.47 -0.38
CA GLU A 82 -2.09 8.11 -0.93
C GLU A 82 -1.22 7.22 -0.03
N ILE A 83 -1.75 6.07 0.37
CA ILE A 83 -1.08 5.07 1.20
C ILE A 83 -0.85 3.81 0.35
N ILE A 84 0.40 3.55 0.00
CA ILE A 84 0.83 2.41 -0.81
C ILE A 84 1.66 1.47 0.05
N THR A 85 1.09 0.33 0.43
CA THR A 85 1.76 -0.69 1.25
C THR A 85 1.04 -2.02 1.18
N CYS A 86 1.74 -3.07 1.59
CA CYS A 86 1.12 -4.33 2.00
C CYS A 86 0.28 -4.13 3.28
N ASN A 87 -0.66 -5.03 3.54
CA ASN A 87 -1.38 -5.27 4.80
C ASN A 87 -2.04 -4.11 5.58
N SER A 88 -1.84 -2.83 5.26
CA SER A 88 -2.35 -1.69 6.07
C SER A 88 -3.86 -1.51 6.04
N ARG A 89 -4.53 -2.15 5.07
CA ARG A 89 -5.99 -2.18 4.89
C ARG A 89 -6.67 -3.25 5.71
N HIS A 90 -5.92 -4.14 6.34
CA HIS A 90 -6.46 -5.29 7.05
C HIS A 90 -6.33 -5.07 8.55
N GLY A 91 -7.42 -5.27 9.27
CA GLY A 91 -7.36 -5.43 10.72
C GLY A 91 -6.78 -6.80 11.06
N THR A 92 -6.27 -6.95 12.27
CA THR A 92 -5.75 -8.23 12.76
C THR A 92 -6.33 -8.53 14.13
N GLU A 93 -6.43 -9.81 14.46
CA GLU A 93 -6.66 -10.25 15.83
C GLU A 93 -5.32 -10.25 16.57
N LEU A 94 -5.19 -9.43 17.60
CA LEU A 94 -4.12 -9.54 18.58
C LEU A 94 -4.51 -10.59 19.60
N SER A 95 -3.69 -11.63 19.74
CA SER A 95 -3.74 -12.55 20.87
C SER A 95 -2.70 -12.10 21.89
N GLN A 96 -3.14 -11.79 23.10
CA GLN A 96 -2.28 -11.41 24.22
C GLN A 96 -2.51 -12.36 25.40
N ARG A 97 -1.46 -12.66 26.18
CA ARG A 97 -1.61 -13.46 27.39
C ARG A 97 -1.81 -12.53 28.58
N VAL A 98 -2.98 -12.59 29.20
CA VAL A 98 -3.34 -11.78 30.38
C VAL A 98 -3.69 -12.76 31.50
N ASN A 99 -2.98 -12.69 32.63
CA ASN A 99 -3.18 -13.57 33.78
C ASN A 99 -3.15 -15.08 33.46
N GLY A 100 -2.38 -15.49 32.44
CA GLY A 100 -2.25 -16.88 32.01
C GLY A 100 -3.23 -17.31 30.92
N GLU A 101 -4.29 -16.54 30.67
CA GLU A 101 -5.30 -16.78 29.63
C GLU A 101 -4.96 -16.04 28.34
N ILE A 102 -5.42 -16.57 27.20
CA ILE A 102 -5.28 -15.90 25.89
C ILE A 102 -6.50 -15.03 25.66
N GLU A 103 -6.32 -13.72 25.73
CA GLU A 103 -7.31 -12.75 25.28
C GLU A 103 -7.08 -12.42 23.80
N LYS A 104 -8.17 -12.38 23.03
CA LYS A 104 -8.17 -12.01 21.62
C LYS A 104 -8.89 -10.68 21.44
N SER A 105 -8.23 -9.70 20.82
CA SER A 105 -8.82 -8.39 20.54
C SER A 105 -8.62 -8.00 19.08
N TRP A 106 -9.63 -7.38 18.48
CA TRP A 106 -9.54 -6.92 17.10
C TRP A 106 -8.86 -5.55 17.02
N VAL A 107 -7.78 -5.47 16.25
CA VAL A 107 -7.10 -4.22 15.91
C VAL A 107 -7.62 -3.74 14.56
N LYS A 108 -8.10 -2.50 14.53
CA LYS A 108 -8.53 -1.84 13.30
C LYS A 108 -7.37 -1.74 12.31
N SER A 109 -7.67 -1.77 11.02
CA SER A 109 -6.65 -1.53 10.00
C SER A 109 -5.93 -0.19 10.24
N TYR A 110 -4.67 -0.08 9.84
CA TYR A 110 -3.93 1.17 9.97
C TYR A 110 -4.65 2.32 9.25
N THR A 111 -5.21 2.04 8.07
CA THR A 111 -5.98 3.01 7.33
C THR A 111 -7.22 3.50 8.07
N ASP A 112 -7.93 2.63 8.80
CA ASP A 112 -9.08 3.05 9.62
C ASP A 112 -8.67 3.93 10.80
N GLN A 113 -7.49 3.69 11.37
CA GLN A 113 -6.95 4.47 12.48
C GLN A 113 -6.62 5.91 12.05
N VAL A 114 -6.07 6.11 10.84
CA VAL A 114 -5.66 7.45 10.37
C VAL A 114 -6.78 8.21 9.65
N LYS A 115 -7.66 7.49 8.94
CA LYS A 115 -8.63 8.07 8.00
C LYS A 115 -9.51 9.16 8.61
N ARG A 116 -10.10 8.91 9.78
CA ARG A 116 -11.02 9.87 10.44
C ARG A 116 -10.34 11.21 10.68
N ASP A 117 -9.09 11.20 11.14
CA ASP A 117 -8.37 12.42 11.48
C ASP A 117 -7.86 13.16 10.24
N LEU A 118 -7.54 12.44 9.16
CA LEU A 118 -7.19 13.04 7.87
C LEU A 118 -8.42 13.64 7.18
N GLN A 119 -9.57 12.96 7.20
CA GLN A 119 -10.83 13.48 6.65
C GLN A 119 -11.31 14.75 7.38
N LYS A 120 -11.14 14.85 8.71
CA LYS A 120 -11.37 16.11 9.46
C LYS A 120 -10.51 17.28 8.96
N LYS A 121 -9.39 16.99 8.28
CA LYS A 121 -8.52 17.99 7.62
C LYS A 121 -8.85 18.19 6.14
N LYS A 122 -10.02 17.74 5.70
CA LYS A 122 -10.51 17.81 4.32
C LYS A 122 -9.50 17.18 3.35
N LEU A 123 -8.93 16.04 3.74
CA LEU A 123 -8.04 15.26 2.90
C LEU A 123 -8.79 14.04 2.36
N THR A 124 -8.72 13.83 1.05
CA THR A 124 -9.07 12.57 0.42
C THR A 124 -7.96 11.57 0.73
N VAL A 125 -8.33 10.43 1.33
CA VAL A 125 -7.38 9.35 1.61
C VAL A 125 -7.60 8.25 0.58
N LYS A 126 -6.54 7.83 -0.11
CA LYS A 126 -6.56 6.72 -1.06
C LYS A 126 -5.61 5.62 -0.61
N ALA A 127 -5.94 4.37 -0.91
CA ALA A 127 -5.08 3.22 -0.65
C ALA A 127 -5.38 2.09 -1.64
N LEU A 128 -4.53 1.06 -1.65
CA LEU A 128 -4.79 -0.16 -2.43
C LEU A 128 -6.13 -0.80 -2.04
N PRO A 129 -6.85 -1.43 -2.99
CA PRO A 129 -8.17 -1.99 -2.73
C PRO A 129 -8.10 -3.18 -1.77
N MET A 130 -9.20 -3.49 -1.10
CA MET A 130 -9.36 -4.77 -0.42
C MET A 130 -10.03 -5.74 -1.38
N GLY A 131 -9.43 -6.91 -1.60
CA GLY A 131 -10.15 -7.98 -2.28
C GLY A 131 -11.24 -8.57 -1.40
N MET A 132 -12.23 -9.19 -2.03
CA MET A 132 -13.33 -9.87 -1.37
C MET A 132 -13.19 -11.37 -1.62
N GLY A 133 -13.21 -12.14 -0.55
CA GLY A 133 -13.31 -13.60 -0.58
C GLY A 133 -14.77 -14.05 -0.61
N ILE A 134 -15.00 -15.33 -0.31
CA ILE A 134 -16.36 -15.88 -0.18
C ILE A 134 -16.95 -15.39 1.16
N GLY A 135 -17.74 -14.32 1.09
CA GLY A 135 -18.54 -13.82 2.23
C GLY A 135 -17.84 -12.80 3.15
N SER A 136 -16.56 -12.51 2.95
CA SER A 136 -15.77 -11.58 3.78
C SER A 136 -14.76 -10.80 2.95
N ALA A 137 -14.24 -9.69 3.51
CA ALA A 137 -13.06 -9.05 2.96
C ALA A 137 -11.81 -9.90 3.25
N ASN A 138 -10.88 -9.95 2.29
CA ASN A 138 -9.60 -10.62 2.46
C ASN A 138 -8.83 -10.04 3.65
N ARG A 139 -8.06 -10.87 4.34
CA ARG A 139 -7.32 -10.53 5.58
C ARG A 139 -5.85 -10.21 5.34
N TRP A 140 -5.33 -10.58 4.19
CA TRP A 140 -3.93 -10.44 3.85
C TRP A 140 -3.77 -9.80 2.49
N SER A 141 -2.73 -8.99 2.33
CA SER A 141 -2.29 -8.50 1.04
C SER A 141 -0.80 -8.23 0.94
N ILE A 142 -0.27 -8.47 -0.25
CA ILE A 142 1.13 -8.25 -0.60
C ILE A 142 1.21 -7.45 -1.89
N LEU A 143 2.05 -6.43 -1.87
CA LEU A 143 2.44 -5.65 -3.05
C LEU A 143 3.89 -5.96 -3.40
N LYS A 144 4.08 -6.49 -4.60
CA LYS A 144 5.37 -6.85 -5.17
C LYS A 144 5.71 -5.87 -6.30
N TYR A 145 7.00 -5.63 -6.50
CA TYR A 145 7.53 -4.71 -7.51
C TYR A 145 8.67 -5.37 -8.27
N SER A 146 8.62 -5.28 -9.60
CA SER A 146 9.68 -5.73 -10.49
C SER A 146 10.42 -4.53 -11.04
N GLY A 147 11.66 -4.34 -10.58
CA GLY A 147 12.52 -3.26 -11.05
C GLY A 147 12.97 -3.42 -12.49
N THR A 148 12.99 -4.64 -13.02
CA THR A 148 13.41 -4.93 -14.41
C THR A 148 12.43 -4.37 -15.43
N THR A 149 11.13 -4.44 -15.12
CA THR A 149 10.05 -4.06 -16.06
C THR A 149 9.21 -2.89 -15.58
N ASN A 150 9.51 -2.33 -14.40
CA ASN A 150 8.68 -1.32 -13.72
C ASN A 150 7.20 -1.74 -13.64
N THR A 151 6.96 -2.99 -13.24
CA THR A 151 5.61 -3.54 -13.02
C THR A 151 5.39 -3.86 -11.55
N TRP A 152 4.12 -3.95 -11.15
CA TRP A 152 3.71 -4.35 -9.82
C TRP A 152 2.69 -5.48 -9.87
N LEU A 153 2.63 -6.24 -8.78
CA LEU A 153 1.66 -7.28 -8.51
C LEU A 153 1.08 -7.03 -7.13
N TYR A 154 -0.24 -7.01 -7.04
CA TYR A 154 -0.95 -6.92 -5.79
C TYR A 154 -1.85 -8.15 -5.64
N ILE A 155 -1.63 -8.90 -4.56
CA ILE A 155 -2.45 -10.05 -4.23
C ILE A 155 -3.10 -9.81 -2.90
N THR A 156 -4.40 -10.10 -2.83
CA THR A 156 -5.11 -10.16 -1.56
C THR A 156 -5.75 -11.53 -1.39
N ALA A 157 -5.77 -12.05 -0.18
CA ALA A 157 -6.39 -13.34 0.12
C ALA A 157 -6.97 -13.37 1.52
N ASP A 158 -7.96 -14.24 1.73
CA ASP A 158 -8.39 -14.63 3.07
C ASP A 158 -7.44 -15.71 3.64
N GLY A 159 -7.63 -16.09 4.89
CA GLY A 159 -6.85 -17.12 5.57
C GLY A 159 -6.59 -16.79 7.04
N ALA A 160 -6.23 -17.81 7.82
CA ALA A 160 -5.79 -17.61 9.19
C ALA A 160 -4.37 -17.00 9.23
N LYS A 161 -3.57 -17.26 8.19
CA LYS A 161 -2.21 -16.75 8.01
C LYS A 161 -2.02 -16.24 6.59
N ASP A 162 -1.07 -15.32 6.42
CA ASP A 162 -0.68 -14.79 5.11
C ASP A 162 -0.13 -15.89 4.17
N THR A 163 0.38 -16.99 4.73
CA THR A 163 0.86 -18.16 3.98
C THR A 163 -0.22 -19.04 3.40
N ASP A 164 -1.49 -18.90 3.79
CA ASP A 164 -2.55 -19.86 3.44
C ASP A 164 -2.95 -19.75 1.95
N ALA A 165 -3.10 -18.53 1.44
CA ALA A 165 -3.55 -18.29 0.06
C ALA A 165 -2.84 -17.11 -0.63
N MET A 166 -2.40 -16.09 0.11
CA MET A 166 -1.74 -14.92 -0.48
C MET A 166 -0.36 -15.28 -1.06
N TRP A 167 0.52 -15.93 -0.29
CA TRP A 167 1.82 -16.38 -0.78
C TRP A 167 1.73 -17.42 -1.91
N PRO A 168 0.87 -18.46 -1.84
CA PRO A 168 0.62 -19.34 -2.97
C PRO A 168 0.24 -18.58 -4.26
N GLY A 169 -0.59 -17.55 -4.15
CA GLY A 169 -0.91 -16.68 -5.29
C GLY A 169 0.31 -15.95 -5.85
N VAL A 170 1.20 -15.45 -4.99
CA VAL A 170 2.47 -14.81 -5.40
C VAL A 170 3.34 -15.81 -6.15
N TYR A 171 3.56 -17.00 -5.57
CA TYR A 171 4.38 -18.04 -6.17
C TYR A 171 3.84 -18.49 -7.51
N LYS A 172 2.52 -18.65 -7.64
CA LYS A 172 1.90 -18.98 -8.93
C LYS A 172 2.22 -17.96 -10.03
N VAL A 173 2.38 -16.68 -9.68
CA VAL A 173 2.81 -15.63 -10.63
C VAL A 173 4.32 -15.65 -10.83
N GLU A 174 5.12 -15.69 -9.77
CA GLU A 174 6.58 -15.59 -9.84
C GLU A 174 7.26 -16.83 -10.44
N GLU A 175 6.64 -18.00 -10.32
CA GLU A 175 7.13 -19.27 -10.87
C GLU A 175 6.55 -19.56 -12.26
N HIS A 176 5.57 -18.77 -12.72
CA HIS A 176 5.01 -18.94 -14.07
C HIS A 176 6.13 -18.75 -15.11
N PRO A 177 6.26 -19.61 -16.14
CA PRO A 177 7.34 -19.52 -17.13
C PRO A 177 7.47 -18.13 -17.79
N THR A 178 6.34 -17.47 -18.01
CA THR A 178 6.26 -16.08 -18.48
C THR A 178 6.94 -15.09 -17.55
N PHE A 179 6.76 -15.21 -16.22
CA PHE A 179 7.46 -14.32 -15.27
C PHE A 179 8.94 -14.67 -15.22
N VAL A 180 9.30 -15.94 -15.16
CA VAL A 180 10.70 -16.39 -15.12
C VAL A 180 11.50 -15.76 -16.26
N THR A 181 10.91 -15.71 -17.46
CA THR A 181 11.52 -15.14 -18.68
C THR A 181 11.44 -13.61 -18.73
N SER A 182 10.27 -13.02 -18.51
CA SER A 182 10.04 -11.58 -18.76
C SER A 182 10.30 -10.68 -17.55
N LYS A 183 10.26 -11.24 -16.33
CA LYS A 183 10.18 -10.50 -15.06
C LYS A 183 9.05 -9.47 -15.02
N SER A 184 8.00 -9.64 -15.83
CA SER A 184 6.85 -8.74 -15.92
C SER A 184 5.66 -9.30 -15.14
N TYR A 185 5.24 -8.57 -14.11
CA TYR A 185 4.01 -8.91 -13.40
C TYR A 185 2.76 -8.69 -14.25
N VAL A 186 2.78 -7.79 -15.23
CA VAL A 186 1.66 -7.59 -16.17
C VAL A 186 1.46 -8.84 -17.02
N THR A 187 2.52 -9.33 -17.64
CA THR A 187 2.44 -10.46 -18.57
C THR A 187 2.12 -11.76 -17.84
N ALA A 188 2.81 -12.03 -16.73
CA ALA A 188 2.57 -13.23 -15.93
C ALA A 188 1.25 -13.18 -15.17
N GLY A 189 0.91 -12.04 -14.57
CA GLY A 189 -0.37 -11.85 -13.88
C GLY A 189 -1.55 -12.06 -14.82
N THR A 190 -1.46 -11.60 -16.07
CA THR A 190 -2.50 -11.85 -17.10
C THR A 190 -2.67 -13.34 -17.37
N ALA A 191 -1.56 -14.06 -17.60
CA ALA A 191 -1.60 -15.50 -17.85
C ALA A 191 -2.19 -16.29 -16.66
N VAL A 192 -1.73 -15.99 -15.44
CA VAL A 192 -2.21 -16.64 -14.23
C VAL A 192 -3.67 -16.34 -13.96
N LYS A 193 -4.10 -15.07 -14.11
CA LYS A 193 -5.50 -14.66 -13.89
C LYS A 193 -6.45 -15.32 -14.89
N ALA A 194 -6.03 -15.54 -16.13
CA ALA A 194 -6.83 -16.26 -17.12
C ALA A 194 -6.97 -17.76 -16.79
N ALA A 195 -5.95 -18.37 -16.18
CA ALA A 195 -5.95 -19.78 -15.81
C ALA A 195 -6.61 -20.07 -14.45
N ASP A 196 -6.68 -19.08 -13.55
CA ASP A 196 -7.16 -19.27 -12.19
C ASP A 196 -8.69 -19.24 -12.07
N LYS A 197 -9.30 -20.43 -12.01
CA LYS A 197 -10.75 -20.60 -11.93
C LYS A 197 -11.31 -20.65 -10.50
N LEU A 198 -10.47 -20.82 -9.48
CA LEU A 198 -10.90 -21.15 -8.12
C LEU A 198 -10.97 -19.96 -7.16
N ARG A 199 -10.60 -18.74 -7.60
CA ARG A 199 -10.70 -17.46 -6.86
C ARG A 199 -10.32 -17.55 -5.37
N GLN A 200 -9.23 -18.25 -5.04
CA GLN A 200 -8.73 -18.34 -3.66
C GLN A 200 -8.09 -17.01 -3.19
N TYR A 201 -7.73 -16.16 -4.14
CA TYR A 201 -7.16 -14.85 -3.92
C TYR A 201 -7.56 -13.92 -5.07
N THR A 202 -7.45 -12.60 -4.85
CA THR A 202 -7.60 -11.59 -5.89
C THR A 202 -6.23 -11.20 -6.40
N ILE A 203 -6.07 -11.18 -7.73
CA ILE A 203 -4.86 -10.71 -8.41
C ILE A 203 -5.16 -9.39 -9.13
N ASP A 204 -4.33 -8.40 -8.83
CA ASP A 204 -4.24 -7.15 -9.57
C ASP A 204 -2.78 -6.86 -9.94
N PHE A 205 -2.55 -6.19 -11.05
CA PHE A 205 -1.21 -5.92 -11.56
C PHE A 205 -1.24 -4.78 -12.57
N GLY A 206 -0.09 -4.16 -12.78
CA GLY A 206 0.03 -3.06 -13.72
C GLY A 206 1.47 -2.60 -13.89
N THR A 207 1.65 -1.61 -14.76
CA THR A 207 2.88 -0.81 -14.77
C THR A 207 2.89 0.15 -13.57
N VAL A 208 4.06 0.58 -13.12
CA VAL A 208 4.19 1.56 -12.04
C VAL A 208 3.43 2.86 -12.34
N GLY A 209 3.31 3.27 -13.61
CA GLY A 209 2.50 4.42 -14.01
C GLY A 209 1.01 4.27 -13.71
N GLN A 210 0.49 3.04 -13.72
CA GLN A 210 -0.91 2.73 -13.43
C GLN A 210 -1.20 2.49 -11.94
N LEU A 211 -0.16 2.43 -11.08
CA LEU A 211 -0.34 2.06 -9.67
C LEU A 211 -1.28 3.01 -8.92
N ARG A 212 -1.20 4.31 -9.22
CA ARG A 212 -2.04 5.31 -8.55
C ARG A 212 -3.50 5.23 -8.96
N ASP A 213 -3.76 4.79 -10.19
CA ASP A 213 -5.11 4.61 -10.72
C ASP A 213 -5.81 3.39 -10.08
N ALA A 214 -5.03 2.42 -9.61
CA ALA A 214 -5.53 1.28 -8.84
C ALA A 214 -5.92 1.65 -7.39
N LEU A 215 -5.56 2.84 -6.90
CA LEU A 215 -5.89 3.25 -5.53
C LEU A 215 -7.37 3.67 -5.43
N VAL A 216 -8.05 3.17 -4.41
CA VAL A 216 -9.44 3.51 -4.11
C VAL A 216 -9.53 4.58 -3.03
N VAL A 217 -10.52 5.47 -3.13
CA VAL A 217 -10.84 6.43 -2.08
C VAL A 217 -11.43 5.68 -0.87
N LEU A 218 -10.91 5.97 0.31
CA LEU A 218 -11.46 5.44 1.55
C LEU A 218 -12.69 6.26 1.97
N ALA A 219 -13.87 5.64 1.91
CA ALA A 219 -15.17 6.25 2.23
C ALA A 219 -15.38 6.43 3.73
#